data_AF-A0A2V7UI05-F1
#
_entry.id   AF-A0A2V7UI05-F1
#
_cell.length_a   1.000
_cell.length_b   1.000
_cell.length_c   1.000
_cell.angle_alpha   90.00
_cell.angle_beta   90.00
_cell.angle_gamma   90.00
#
_symmetry.space_group_name_H-M   'P 1'
#
loop_
_entity.id
_entity.type
_entity.pdbx_description
1 polymer ?
#
loop_
_entity_poly.entity_id
_entity_poly.type
_entity_poly.pdbx_seq_one_letter_code
_entity_poly.pdbx_strand_id
1 'polypeptide(L)'
;MKLQRTYPRTSSGGSRYSIPTTELKKGCSTFERHEGRDSMYLVATFLLERWWGSQAEMADALTVLLLAWNAPFYRYGMFDQNRLEKFLVGHWELICSFRDRDITSLTEGDHAAIKKLFAGLDRALRFKEGKGQGQRSPVAVAKTLHLLAPRFFPLWDYEIANRYGCEYSENPADAYLQLCSTFKQIAVDLAAVIPSSQKSLLKQIDEYNYAKYTKGWI
;
A
#
# COMPACT_ATOMS: atom_id res chain seq x y z
N MET A 1 -34.91 3.04 -28.12
CA MET A 1 -35.38 3.41 -26.78
C MET A 1 -34.30 3.01 -25.78
N LYS A 2 -33.48 3.97 -25.31
CA LYS A 2 -32.38 3.71 -24.36
C LYS A 2 -32.92 3.90 -22.94
N LEU A 3 -32.93 2.84 -22.14
CA LEU A 3 -33.25 2.91 -20.71
C LEU A 3 -32.06 3.55 -19.97
N GLN A 4 -32.24 4.80 -19.54
CA GLN A 4 -31.37 5.45 -18.56
C GLN A 4 -31.53 4.72 -17.21
N ARG A 5 -30.46 4.09 -16.73
CA ARG A 5 -30.37 3.66 -15.33
C ARG A 5 -29.98 4.87 -14.49
N THR A 6 -30.95 5.45 -13.80
CA THR A 6 -30.75 6.42 -12.72
C THR A 6 -30.13 5.70 -11.52
N TYR A 7 -28.93 6.10 -11.12
CA TYR A 7 -28.34 5.67 -9.85
C TYR A 7 -28.93 6.49 -8.70
N PRO A 8 -29.28 5.87 -7.56
CA PRO A 8 -29.78 6.60 -6.41
C PRO A 8 -28.66 7.43 -5.77
N ARG A 9 -28.98 8.69 -5.46
CA ARG A 9 -28.18 9.55 -4.58
C ARG A 9 -28.16 8.92 -3.18
N THR A 10 -26.99 8.54 -2.69
CA THR A 10 -26.79 8.19 -1.28
C THR A 10 -26.59 9.46 -0.46
N SER A 11 -27.55 9.72 0.42
CA SER A 11 -27.48 10.68 1.52
C SER A 11 -27.17 9.94 2.82
N SER A 12 -26.08 10.34 3.49
CA SER A 12 -25.69 10.19 4.92
C SER A 12 -24.24 9.72 5.06
N GLY A 13 -23.35 10.62 5.49
CA GLY A 13 -21.89 10.44 5.56
C GLY A 13 -21.43 9.53 6.70
N GLY A 14 -21.71 8.23 6.60
CA GLY A 14 -21.02 7.19 7.33
C GLY A 14 -20.15 6.38 6.37
N SER A 15 -18.90 6.09 6.76
CA SER A 15 -18.05 5.19 5.99
C SER A 15 -18.72 3.83 5.84
N ARG A 16 -18.76 3.28 4.61
CA ARG A 16 -19.19 1.89 4.36
C ARG A 16 -18.37 0.87 5.17
N TYR A 17 -17.17 1.25 5.58
CA TYR A 17 -16.23 0.41 6.32
C TYR A 17 -15.86 1.11 7.63
N SER A 18 -16.20 0.48 8.75
CA SER A 18 -15.83 0.95 10.10
C SER A 18 -15.10 -0.16 10.83
N ILE A 19 -14.06 0.22 11.60
CA ILE A 19 -13.29 -0.69 12.44
C ILE A 19 -13.52 -0.28 13.89
N PRO A 20 -14.20 -1.11 14.71
CA PRO A 20 -14.32 -0.82 16.14
C PRO A 20 -12.93 -0.72 16.78
N THR A 21 -12.70 0.28 17.64
CA THR A 21 -11.40 0.48 18.30
C THR A 21 -10.93 -0.75 19.10
N THR A 22 -11.87 -1.49 19.68
CA THR A 22 -11.59 -2.76 20.37
C THR A 22 -11.08 -3.83 19.42
N GLU A 23 -11.65 -3.95 18.22
CA GLU A 23 -11.17 -4.87 17.19
C GLU A 23 -9.82 -4.44 16.61
N LEU A 24 -9.61 -3.14 16.37
CA LEU A 24 -8.32 -2.63 15.90
C LEU A 24 -7.20 -3.02 16.87
N LYS A 25 -7.40 -2.77 18.18
CA LYS A 25 -6.45 -3.14 19.23
C LYS A 25 -6.23 -4.63 19.29
N LYS A 26 -7.30 -5.44 19.20
CA LYS A 26 -7.20 -6.91 19.13
C LYS A 26 -6.33 -7.32 17.95
N GLY A 27 -6.60 -6.80 16.76
CA GLY A 27 -5.85 -7.08 15.53
C GLY A 27 -4.36 -6.75 15.65
N CYS A 28 -4.03 -5.54 16.09
CA CYS A 28 -2.63 -5.13 16.30
C CYS A 28 -1.91 -6.04 17.30
N SER A 29 -2.55 -6.32 18.45
CA SER A 29 -1.95 -7.19 19.48
C SER A 29 -1.76 -8.64 19.00
N THR A 30 -2.66 -9.14 18.14
CA THR A 30 -2.54 -10.47 17.56
C THR A 30 -1.44 -10.51 16.52
N PHE A 31 -1.33 -9.46 15.69
CA PHE A 31 -0.23 -9.30 14.73
C PHE A 31 1.12 -9.35 15.44
N GLU A 32 1.32 -8.53 16.47
CA GLU A 32 2.60 -8.47 17.22
C GLU A 32 2.99 -9.81 17.85
N ARG A 33 2.02 -10.63 18.26
CA ARG A 33 2.28 -11.96 18.85
C ARG A 33 2.68 -13.02 17.83
N HIS A 34 2.18 -12.92 16.59
CA HIS A 34 2.28 -14.01 15.61
C HIS A 34 3.19 -13.67 14.43
N GLU A 35 3.32 -12.40 14.07
CA GLU A 35 4.04 -11.97 12.88
C GLU A 35 5.51 -11.68 13.17
N GLY A 36 6.35 -12.70 13.06
CA GLY A 36 7.80 -12.57 13.24
C GLY A 36 8.52 -11.77 12.13
N ARG A 37 7.87 -11.50 10.99
CA ARG A 37 8.48 -10.78 9.85
C ARG A 37 8.40 -9.26 9.97
N ASP A 38 7.81 -8.70 11.04
CA ASP A 38 7.83 -7.24 11.25
C ASP A 38 9.27 -6.71 11.36
N SER A 39 10.21 -7.54 11.81
CA SER A 39 11.66 -7.27 11.74
C SER A 39 12.16 -6.90 10.34
N MET A 40 11.64 -7.54 9.28
CA MET A 40 11.99 -7.22 7.90
C MET A 40 11.50 -5.83 7.50
N TYR A 41 10.29 -5.47 7.92
CA TYR A 41 9.72 -4.15 7.70
C TYR A 41 10.58 -3.08 8.38
N LEU A 42 10.91 -3.28 9.67
CA LEU A 42 11.73 -2.34 10.45
C LEU A 42 13.13 -2.12 9.84
N VAL A 43 13.80 -3.20 9.41
CA VAL A 43 15.11 -3.10 8.75
C VAL A 43 15.00 -2.33 7.44
N ALA A 44 13.98 -2.61 6.62
CA ALA A 44 13.83 -1.92 5.35
C ALA A 44 13.48 -0.44 5.50
N THR A 45 12.62 -0.09 6.44
CA THR A 45 12.33 1.32 6.75
C THR A 45 13.58 2.04 7.24
N PHE A 46 14.38 1.38 8.09
CA PHE A 46 15.67 1.93 8.54
C PHE A 46 16.64 2.18 7.39
N LEU A 47 16.81 1.21 6.48
CA LEU A 47 17.69 1.36 5.31
C LEU A 47 17.22 2.48 4.37
N LEU A 48 15.91 2.57 4.12
CA LEU A 48 15.34 3.62 3.29
C LEU A 48 15.48 5.01 3.91
N GLU A 49 15.34 5.13 5.22
CA GLU A 49 15.61 6.38 5.93
C GLU A 49 17.08 6.76 5.85
N ARG A 50 17.98 5.77 6.05
CA ARG A 50 19.43 5.98 6.02
C ARG A 50 19.93 6.48 4.67
N TRP A 51 19.32 5.99 3.59
CA TRP A 51 19.71 6.27 2.20
C TRP A 51 18.73 7.18 1.46
N TRP A 52 17.83 7.85 2.19
CA TRP A 52 16.85 8.73 1.58
C TRP A 52 17.53 9.82 0.75
N GLY A 53 17.16 9.93 -0.53
CA GLY A 53 17.78 10.85 -1.49
C GLY A 53 18.85 10.21 -2.37
N SER A 54 19.30 9.00 -2.05
CA SER A 54 20.26 8.23 -2.83
C SER A 54 19.54 7.12 -3.59
N GLN A 55 19.12 7.40 -4.83
CA GLN A 55 18.16 6.52 -5.54
C GLN A 55 18.73 5.12 -5.84
N ALA A 56 20.04 4.98 -6.02
CA ALA A 56 20.69 3.68 -6.22
C ALA A 56 20.58 2.81 -4.97
N GLU A 57 20.97 3.34 -3.81
CA GLU A 57 20.93 2.65 -2.52
C GLU A 57 19.49 2.42 -2.04
N MET A 58 18.57 3.34 -2.34
CA MET A 58 17.14 3.12 -2.12
C MET A 58 16.61 1.97 -2.99
N ALA A 59 17.07 1.85 -4.24
CA ALA A 59 16.71 0.73 -5.11
C ALA A 59 17.26 -0.59 -4.56
N ASP A 60 18.48 -0.62 -4.01
CA ASP A 60 19.04 -1.78 -3.30
C ASP A 60 18.15 -2.17 -2.10
N ALA A 61 17.83 -1.22 -1.22
CA ALA A 61 17.00 -1.45 -0.04
C ALA A 61 15.61 -2.01 -0.41
N LEU A 62 14.95 -1.39 -1.39
CA LEU A 62 13.65 -1.84 -1.90
C LEU A 62 13.75 -3.23 -2.51
N THR A 63 14.84 -3.53 -3.23
CA THR A 63 15.03 -4.84 -3.87
C THR A 63 15.13 -5.93 -2.81
N VAL A 64 16.01 -5.78 -1.82
CA VAL A 64 16.16 -6.77 -0.74
C VAL A 64 14.81 -7.03 -0.05
N LEU A 65 14.07 -5.97 0.28
CA LEU A 65 12.79 -6.16 0.95
C LEU A 65 11.74 -6.80 0.05
N LEU A 66 11.63 -6.40 -1.22
CA LEU A 66 10.65 -6.98 -2.14
C LEU A 66 10.90 -8.48 -2.35
N LEU A 67 12.17 -8.91 -2.43
CA LEU A 67 12.51 -10.32 -2.56
C LEU A 67 12.20 -11.13 -1.30
N ALA A 68 12.39 -10.56 -0.11
CA ALA A 68 12.06 -11.23 1.14
C ALA A 68 10.54 -11.23 1.41
N TRP A 69 9.90 -10.06 1.32
CA TRP A 69 8.52 -9.84 1.72
C TRP A 69 7.49 -10.22 0.65
N ASN A 70 7.89 -10.21 -0.63
CA ASN A 70 7.07 -10.67 -1.76
C ASN A 70 7.67 -11.91 -2.44
N ALA A 71 8.39 -12.74 -1.66
CA ALA A 71 9.05 -13.95 -2.12
C ALA A 71 8.15 -14.90 -2.94
N PRO A 72 6.87 -15.14 -2.59
CA PRO A 72 6.01 -16.04 -3.37
C PRO A 72 5.83 -15.60 -4.83
N PHE A 73 5.92 -14.30 -5.11
CA PHE A 73 5.90 -13.74 -6.46
C PHE A 73 7.29 -13.86 -7.09
N TYR A 74 8.32 -13.28 -6.47
CA TYR A 74 9.65 -13.16 -7.09
C TYR A 74 10.46 -14.47 -7.17
N ARG A 75 10.00 -15.57 -6.55
CA ARG A 75 10.62 -16.90 -6.75
C ARG A 75 10.56 -17.41 -8.19
N TYR A 76 9.72 -16.82 -9.04
CA TYR A 76 9.53 -17.23 -10.44
C TYR A 76 10.18 -16.30 -11.47
N GLY A 77 10.74 -15.18 -11.01
CA GLY A 77 11.31 -14.17 -11.90
C GLY A 77 11.72 -12.94 -11.12
N MET A 78 12.73 -12.25 -11.65
CA MET A 78 13.30 -11.05 -11.06
C MET A 78 12.92 -9.82 -11.89
N PHE A 79 12.70 -8.69 -11.23
CA PHE A 79 12.58 -7.41 -11.92
C PHE A 79 13.97 -6.82 -12.18
N ASP A 80 14.02 -5.78 -13.02
CA ASP A 80 15.26 -5.09 -13.35
C ASP A 80 15.50 -3.95 -12.36
N GLN A 81 16.47 -4.11 -11.45
CA GLN A 81 16.77 -3.11 -10.44
C GLN A 81 17.12 -1.74 -11.07
N ASN A 82 17.81 -1.72 -12.22
CA ASN A 82 18.13 -0.48 -12.92
C ASN A 82 16.86 0.26 -13.39
N ARG A 83 15.75 -0.45 -13.65
CA ARG A 83 14.46 0.17 -13.96
C ARG A 83 13.82 0.78 -12.71
N LEU A 84 13.98 0.15 -11.56
CA LEU A 84 13.53 0.70 -10.28
C LEU A 84 14.29 1.98 -9.92
N GLU A 85 15.62 1.97 -10.02
CA GLU A 85 16.44 3.16 -9.81
C GLU A 85 16.03 4.31 -10.76
N LYS A 86 15.94 4.03 -12.07
CA LYS A 86 15.47 5.03 -13.05
C LYS A 86 14.07 5.54 -12.75
N PHE A 87 13.18 4.69 -12.22
CA PHE A 87 11.86 5.13 -11.77
C PHE A 87 11.99 6.12 -10.61
N LEU A 88 12.80 5.80 -9.59
CA LEU A 88 13.02 6.66 -8.42
C LEU A 88 13.59 8.02 -8.84
N VAL A 89 14.60 8.03 -9.70
CA VAL A 89 15.19 9.27 -10.24
C VAL A 89 14.13 10.09 -10.99
N GLY A 90 13.40 9.46 -11.91
CA GLY A 90 12.42 10.16 -12.76
C GLY A 90 11.16 10.63 -12.04
N HIS A 91 10.90 10.17 -10.82
CA HIS A 91 9.71 10.52 -10.03
C HIS A 91 10.05 11.10 -8.66
N TRP A 92 11.30 11.51 -8.44
CA TRP A 92 11.81 11.88 -7.11
C TRP A 92 10.99 12.97 -6.44
N GLU A 93 10.75 14.10 -7.13
CA GLU A 93 9.95 15.20 -6.60
C GLU A 93 8.54 14.77 -6.20
N LEU A 94 7.93 13.90 -7.02
CA LEU A 94 6.59 13.39 -6.75
C LEU A 94 6.57 12.46 -5.54
N ILE A 95 7.58 11.60 -5.39
CA ILE A 95 7.76 10.74 -4.21
C ILE A 95 7.92 11.60 -2.96
N CYS A 96 8.79 12.61 -3.00
CA CYS A 96 9.00 13.54 -1.89
C CYS A 96 7.71 14.28 -1.49
N SER A 97 6.85 14.64 -2.45
CA SER A 97 5.59 15.32 -2.16
C SER A 97 4.61 14.50 -1.30
N PHE A 98 4.79 13.18 -1.21
CA PHE A 98 3.98 12.30 -0.36
C PHE A 98 4.68 11.81 0.91
N ARG A 99 6.02 11.89 0.98
CA ARG A 99 6.83 11.21 2.01
C ARG A 99 6.32 11.45 3.44
N ASP A 100 6.14 12.70 3.80
CA ASP A 100 5.80 13.12 5.16
C ASP A 100 4.30 13.36 5.37
N ARG A 101 3.49 13.07 4.35
CA ARG A 101 2.04 13.25 4.44
C ARG A 101 1.39 12.09 5.17
N ASP A 102 0.29 12.42 5.84
CA ASP A 102 -0.60 11.42 6.43
C ASP A 102 -1.74 11.11 5.46
N ILE A 103 -2.21 9.86 5.41
CA ILE A 103 -3.31 9.44 4.52
C ILE A 103 -4.57 10.29 4.71
N THR A 104 -4.79 10.84 5.90
CA THR A 104 -5.91 11.77 6.19
C THR A 104 -5.85 13.03 5.32
N SER A 105 -4.67 13.40 4.82
CA SER A 105 -4.43 14.53 3.90
C SER A 105 -4.65 14.20 2.42
N LEU A 106 -5.03 12.97 2.05
CA LEU A 106 -5.31 12.60 0.66
C LEU A 106 -6.45 13.46 0.10
N THR A 107 -6.30 13.95 -1.14
CA THR A 107 -7.28 14.76 -1.86
C THR A 107 -7.48 14.26 -3.29
N GLU A 108 -8.55 14.71 -3.95
CA GLU A 108 -8.79 14.44 -5.37
C GLU A 108 -7.64 14.93 -6.27
N GLY A 109 -6.94 15.99 -5.87
CA GLY A 109 -5.78 16.52 -6.59
C GLY A 109 -4.60 15.54 -6.66
N ASP A 110 -4.53 14.60 -5.73
CA ASP A 110 -3.46 13.59 -5.68
C ASP A 110 -3.68 12.44 -6.67
N HIS A 111 -4.91 12.26 -7.18
CA HIS A 111 -5.32 11.06 -7.90
C HIS A 111 -4.45 10.78 -9.14
N ALA A 112 -4.17 11.81 -9.95
CA ALA A 112 -3.32 11.68 -11.13
C ALA A 112 -1.88 11.31 -10.77
N ALA A 113 -1.34 11.89 -9.69
CA ALA A 113 0.00 11.63 -9.19
C ALA A 113 0.14 10.18 -8.69
N ILE A 114 -0.84 9.71 -7.91
CA ILE A 114 -0.87 8.33 -7.39
C ILE A 114 -0.91 7.32 -8.54
N LYS A 115 -1.80 7.52 -9.52
CA LYS A 115 -1.88 6.64 -10.71
C LYS A 115 -0.57 6.66 -11.51
N LYS A 116 0.09 7.82 -11.63
CA LYS A 116 1.39 7.95 -12.31
C LYS A 116 2.48 7.14 -11.59
N LEU A 117 2.60 7.28 -10.28
CA LEU A 117 3.56 6.51 -9.47
C LEU A 117 3.27 5.01 -9.57
N PHE A 118 2.00 4.62 -9.43
CA PHE A 118 1.58 3.22 -9.51
C PHE A 118 1.96 2.60 -10.87
N ALA A 119 1.59 3.26 -11.98
CA ALA A 119 1.90 2.76 -13.31
C ALA A 119 3.42 2.74 -13.60
N GLY A 120 4.19 3.68 -13.04
CA GLY A 120 5.64 3.68 -13.15
C GLY A 120 6.29 2.50 -12.42
N LEU A 121 5.91 2.27 -11.17
CA LEU A 121 6.38 1.13 -10.38
C LEU A 121 5.96 -0.20 -10.99
N ASP A 122 4.73 -0.29 -11.47
CA ASP A 122 4.24 -1.50 -12.12
C ASP A 122 5.10 -1.91 -13.34
N ARG A 123 5.54 -0.92 -14.14
CA ARG A 123 6.49 -1.16 -15.24
C ARG A 123 7.89 -1.52 -14.76
N ALA A 124 8.34 -0.94 -13.65
CA ALA A 124 9.68 -1.16 -13.09
C ALA A 124 9.81 -2.53 -12.40
N LEU A 125 8.74 -2.99 -11.75
CA LEU A 125 8.72 -4.16 -10.87
C LEU A 125 8.21 -5.45 -11.53
N ARG A 126 7.79 -5.40 -12.80
CA ARG A 126 7.43 -6.59 -13.57
C ARG A 126 8.66 -7.45 -13.89
N PHE A 127 8.46 -8.76 -14.08
CA PHE A 127 9.56 -9.66 -14.41
C PHE A 127 10.28 -9.23 -15.68
N LYS A 128 11.61 -9.13 -15.59
CA LYS A 128 12.49 -8.77 -16.71
C LYS A 128 12.62 -9.92 -17.71
N GLU A 129 12.72 -11.14 -17.20
CA GLU A 129 13.06 -12.35 -17.94
C GLU A 129 12.45 -13.60 -17.30
N GLY A 130 12.57 -14.75 -17.98
CA GLY A 130 12.03 -16.03 -17.55
C GLY A 130 10.62 -16.31 -18.09
N LYS A 131 10.04 -17.46 -17.69
CA LYS A 131 8.74 -17.93 -18.19
C LYS A 131 7.57 -16.96 -17.89
N GLY A 132 7.71 -16.14 -16.86
CA GLY A 132 6.74 -15.11 -16.50
C GLY A 132 7.12 -13.70 -16.98
N GLN A 133 7.98 -13.56 -18.00
CA GLN A 133 8.42 -12.24 -18.47
C GLN A 133 7.23 -11.28 -18.65
N GLY A 134 7.35 -10.07 -18.10
CA GLY A 134 6.30 -9.06 -18.14
C GLY A 134 5.19 -9.25 -17.11
N GLN A 135 5.18 -10.34 -16.33
CA GLN A 135 4.22 -10.54 -15.26
C GLN A 135 4.35 -9.45 -14.19
N ARG A 136 3.20 -8.94 -13.76
CA ARG A 136 3.05 -7.75 -12.90
C ARG A 136 2.64 -8.17 -11.49
N SER A 137 2.95 -7.35 -10.49
CA SER A 137 2.46 -7.52 -9.13
C SER A 137 1.97 -6.19 -8.55
N PRO A 138 0.64 -5.94 -8.58
CA PRO A 138 0.04 -4.81 -7.88
C PRO A 138 0.36 -4.78 -6.38
N VAL A 139 0.60 -5.94 -5.78
CA VAL A 139 1.04 -6.09 -4.39
C VAL A 139 2.47 -5.56 -4.19
N ALA A 140 3.40 -5.86 -5.11
CA ALA A 140 4.75 -5.30 -5.05
C ALA A 140 4.73 -3.77 -5.16
N VAL A 141 3.90 -3.23 -6.06
CA VAL A 141 3.73 -1.78 -6.23
C VAL A 141 3.25 -1.12 -4.94
N ALA A 142 2.20 -1.64 -4.31
CA ALA A 142 1.68 -1.11 -3.05
C ALA A 142 2.70 -1.19 -1.91
N LYS A 143 3.46 -2.30 -1.81
CA LYS A 143 4.55 -2.42 -0.84
C LYS A 143 5.63 -1.36 -1.05
N THR A 144 6.05 -1.14 -2.29
CA THR A 144 7.04 -0.10 -2.60
C THR A 144 6.51 1.30 -2.29
N LEU A 145 5.27 1.62 -2.68
CA LEU A 145 4.65 2.91 -2.35
C LEU A 145 4.59 3.13 -0.84
N HIS A 146 4.14 2.14 -0.09
CA HIS A 146 4.08 2.22 1.36
C HIS A 146 5.45 2.47 1.99
N LEU A 147 6.50 1.76 1.55
CA LEU A 147 7.85 2.00 2.07
C LEU A 147 8.39 3.41 1.77
N LEU A 148 8.02 3.94 0.60
CA LEU A 148 8.38 5.29 0.19
C LEU A 148 7.60 6.37 0.96
N ALA A 149 6.35 6.14 1.36
CA ALA A 149 5.58 7.05 2.22
C ALA A 149 4.66 6.27 3.19
N PRO A 150 5.20 5.78 4.32
CA PRO A 150 4.54 4.78 5.17
C PRO A 150 3.32 5.30 5.93
N ARG A 151 3.16 6.63 5.99
CA ARG A 151 2.00 7.29 6.59
C ARG A 151 0.92 7.64 5.58
N PHE A 152 1.24 7.60 4.29
CA PHE A 152 0.34 8.03 3.22
C PHE A 152 -0.19 6.87 2.39
N PHE A 153 0.68 5.95 1.96
CA PHE A 153 0.29 4.88 1.04
C PHE A 153 -0.10 3.59 1.77
N PRO A 154 -1.32 3.07 1.61
CA PRO A 154 -1.75 1.84 2.27
C PRO A 154 -1.04 0.61 1.67
N LEU A 155 -0.81 -0.37 2.52
CA LEU A 155 -0.48 -1.73 2.09
C LEU A 155 -1.75 -2.49 1.70
N TRP A 156 -1.59 -3.47 0.81
CA TRP A 156 -2.61 -4.46 0.52
C TRP A 156 -2.02 -5.80 0.09
N ASP A 157 -2.86 -6.80 0.13
CA ASP A 157 -2.73 -8.02 -0.65
C ASP A 157 -4.09 -8.34 -1.29
N TYR A 158 -4.20 -9.52 -1.89
CA TYR A 158 -5.43 -9.96 -2.53
C TYR A 158 -6.63 -10.02 -1.57
N GLU A 159 -6.44 -10.54 -0.36
CA GLU A 159 -7.51 -10.72 0.61
C GLU A 159 -8.02 -9.37 1.12
N ILE A 160 -7.10 -8.46 1.42
CA ILE A 160 -7.42 -7.09 1.85
C ILE A 160 -8.14 -6.35 0.71
N ALA A 161 -7.60 -6.38 -0.50
CA ALA A 161 -8.20 -5.69 -1.64
C ALA A 161 -9.64 -6.17 -1.92
N ASN A 162 -9.85 -7.49 -1.93
CA ASN A 162 -11.18 -8.08 -2.11
C ASN A 162 -12.15 -7.68 -1.00
N ARG A 163 -11.70 -7.66 0.25
CA ARG A 163 -12.54 -7.28 1.38
C ARG A 163 -13.09 -5.86 1.26
N TYR A 164 -12.30 -4.96 0.71
CA TYR A 164 -12.67 -3.57 0.48
C TYR A 164 -13.26 -3.32 -0.93
N GLY A 165 -13.58 -4.38 -1.69
CA GLY A 165 -14.18 -4.27 -3.02
C GLY A 165 -13.26 -3.57 -4.04
N CYS A 166 -11.96 -3.73 -3.87
CA CYS A 166 -10.90 -3.15 -4.69
C CYS A 166 -10.16 -4.24 -5.49
N GLU A 167 -10.90 -5.13 -6.15
CA GLU A 167 -10.30 -6.16 -7.00
C GLU A 167 -9.49 -5.50 -8.12
N TYR A 168 -8.27 -5.98 -8.33
CA TYR A 168 -7.26 -5.31 -9.15
C TYR A 168 -6.82 -6.12 -10.38
N SER A 169 -7.62 -7.09 -10.80
CA SER A 169 -7.38 -7.95 -11.97
C SER A 169 -7.38 -7.16 -13.27
N GLU A 170 -8.30 -6.20 -13.43
CA GLU A 170 -8.43 -5.39 -14.64
C GLU A 170 -7.71 -4.03 -14.56
N ASN A 171 -7.96 -3.27 -13.49
CA ASN A 171 -7.47 -1.90 -13.35
C ASN A 171 -6.84 -1.66 -11.97
N PRO A 172 -5.58 -2.12 -11.76
CA PRO A 172 -4.96 -2.12 -10.44
C PRO A 172 -4.68 -0.73 -9.88
N ALA A 173 -4.44 0.28 -10.73
CA ALA A 173 -4.19 1.64 -10.27
C ALA A 173 -5.47 2.29 -9.73
N ASP A 174 -6.61 2.08 -10.38
CA ASP A 174 -7.90 2.61 -9.93
C ASP A 174 -8.39 1.89 -8.69
N ALA A 175 -8.22 0.57 -8.64
CA ALA A 175 -8.50 -0.23 -7.44
C ALA A 175 -7.65 0.22 -6.24
N TYR A 176 -6.37 0.49 -6.44
CA TYR A 176 -5.50 0.99 -5.38
C TYR A 176 -5.92 2.39 -4.89
N LEU A 177 -6.35 3.27 -5.80
CA LEU A 177 -6.83 4.60 -5.46
C LEU A 177 -8.15 4.54 -4.66
N GLN A 178 -9.05 3.63 -5.03
CA GLN A 178 -10.27 3.36 -4.27
C GLN A 178 -9.94 2.87 -2.84
N LEU A 179 -8.92 2.00 -2.70
CA LEU A 179 -8.45 1.57 -1.39
C LEU A 179 -7.88 2.74 -0.58
N CYS A 180 -7.05 3.61 -1.18
CA CYS A 180 -6.51 4.81 -0.53
C CYS A 180 -7.64 5.70 0.01
N SER A 181 -8.68 5.94 -0.79
CA SER A 181 -9.84 6.73 -0.39
C SER A 181 -10.60 6.09 0.78
N THR A 182 -10.74 4.76 0.75
CA THR A 182 -11.38 4.00 1.83
C THR A 182 -10.57 4.08 3.12
N PHE A 183 -9.24 3.91 3.04
CA PHE A 183 -8.36 3.94 4.21
C PHE A 183 -8.22 5.35 4.78
N LYS A 184 -8.27 6.39 3.94
CA LYS A 184 -8.41 7.78 4.39
C LYS A 184 -9.62 7.93 5.30
N GLN A 185 -10.80 7.47 4.86
CA GLN A 185 -12.01 7.62 5.65
C GLN A 185 -11.93 6.86 6.97
N ILE A 186 -11.46 5.61 6.94
CA ILE A 186 -11.22 4.82 8.15
C ILE A 186 -10.25 5.53 9.11
N ALA A 187 -9.15 6.08 8.58
CA ALA A 187 -8.16 6.79 9.39
C ALA A 187 -8.76 8.06 10.03
N VAL A 188 -9.58 8.82 9.29
CA VAL A 188 -10.29 9.99 9.85
C VAL A 188 -11.22 9.58 10.98
N ASP A 189 -12.02 8.53 10.80
CA ASP A 189 -12.97 8.05 11.81
C ASP A 189 -12.22 7.56 13.07
N LEU A 190 -11.10 6.86 12.91
CA LEU A 190 -10.27 6.36 14.02
C LEU A 190 -9.50 7.48 14.73
N ALA A 191 -9.01 8.49 14.01
CA ALA A 191 -8.25 9.60 14.59
C ALA A 191 -9.06 10.39 15.64
N ALA A 192 -10.39 10.39 15.51
CA ALA A 192 -11.30 11.05 16.44
C ALA A 192 -11.43 10.33 17.79
N VAL A 193 -11.08 9.03 17.87
CA VAL A 193 -11.40 8.17 19.02
C VAL A 193 -10.20 7.42 19.59
N ILE A 194 -9.08 7.36 18.87
CA ILE A 194 -7.88 6.66 19.30
C ILE A 194 -6.82 7.66 19.76
N PRO A 195 -6.21 7.46 20.95
CA PRO A 195 -5.10 8.31 21.40
C PRO A 195 -3.89 8.16 20.46
N SER A 196 -3.06 9.20 20.42
CA SER A 196 -1.80 9.16 19.66
C SER A 196 -0.94 7.96 20.08
N SER A 197 -0.39 7.25 19.10
CA SER A 197 0.51 6.11 19.28
C SER A 197 1.82 6.37 18.54
N GLN A 198 2.88 5.64 18.91
CA GLN A 198 4.13 5.63 18.14
C GLN A 198 3.92 5.06 16.72
N LYS A 199 2.99 4.10 16.55
CA LYS A 199 2.61 3.57 15.24
C LYS A 199 1.64 4.53 14.54
N SER A 200 1.86 4.78 13.25
CA SER A 200 0.90 5.52 12.42
C SER A 200 -0.46 4.82 12.41
N LEU A 201 -1.55 5.57 12.22
CA LEU A 201 -2.88 4.98 12.07
C LEU A 201 -2.92 3.99 10.90
N LEU A 202 -2.20 4.30 9.82
CA LEU A 202 -2.13 3.42 8.65
C LEU A 202 -1.46 2.08 8.97
N LYS A 203 -0.39 2.07 9.77
CA LYS A 203 0.24 0.83 10.24
C LYS A 203 -0.68 0.02 11.16
N GLN A 204 -1.44 0.69 12.03
CA GLN A 204 -2.44 -0.01 12.87
C GLN A 204 -3.55 -0.65 12.02
N ILE A 205 -4.04 0.06 11.00
CA ILE A 205 -5.03 -0.47 10.05
C ILE A 205 -4.45 -1.66 9.27
N ASP A 206 -3.19 -1.58 8.81
CA ASP A 206 -2.49 -2.67 8.13
C ASP A 206 -2.38 -3.92 9.02
N GLU A 207 -1.89 -3.79 10.25
CA GLU A 207 -1.75 -4.91 11.19
C GLU A 207 -3.09 -5.59 11.49
N TYR A 208 -4.14 -4.79 11.71
CA TYR A 208 -5.49 -5.32 11.88
C TYR A 208 -5.97 -6.06 10.63
N ASN A 209 -5.83 -5.47 9.44
CA ASN A 209 -6.28 -6.07 8.19
C ASN A 209 -5.53 -7.36 7.88
N TYR A 210 -4.22 -7.38 8.14
CA TYR A 210 -3.39 -8.56 7.97
C TYR A 210 -3.83 -9.69 8.92
N ALA A 211 -3.99 -9.37 10.21
CA ALA A 211 -4.42 -10.35 11.20
C ALA A 211 -5.81 -10.91 10.89
N LYS A 212 -6.75 -10.06 10.48
CA LYS A 212 -8.15 -10.45 10.25
C LYS A 212 -8.38 -11.10 8.90
N TYR A 213 -7.94 -10.47 7.82
CA TYR A 213 -8.32 -10.86 6.46
C TYR A 213 -7.27 -11.75 5.80
N THR A 214 -5.99 -11.44 5.93
CA THR A 214 -4.94 -12.26 5.33
C THR A 214 -4.68 -13.55 6.11
N LYS A 215 -4.71 -13.48 7.44
CA LYS A 215 -4.31 -14.61 8.30
C LYS A 215 -5.47 -15.29 9.03
N GLY A 216 -6.62 -14.63 9.16
CA GLY A 216 -7.78 -15.17 9.88
C GLY A 216 -7.52 -15.45 11.36
N TRP A 217 -6.64 -14.70 12.00
CA TRP A 217 -6.29 -14.88 13.42
C TRP A 217 -7.34 -14.30 14.38
N ILE A 218 -8.20 -13.39 13.92
CA ILE A 218 -9.20 -12.71 14.75
C ILE A 218 -10.59 -12.63 14.13
#